data_AF-A0A6J4NU17-F1
#
_entry.id   AF-A0A6J4NU17-F1
#
_cell.length_a   1.000
_cell.length_b   1.000
_cell.length_c   1.000
_cell.angle_alpha   90.00
_cell.angle_beta   90.00
_cell.angle_gamma   90.00
#
_symmetry.space_group_name_H-M   'P 1'
#
loop_
_entity.id
_entity.type
_entity.pdbx_description
1 polymer ?
#
loop_
_entity_poly.entity_id
_entity_poly.type
_entity_poly.pdbx_seq_one_letter_code
_entity_poly.pdbx_strand_id
1 'polypeptide(L)'
;AEDVELAESVSIAMLTVLETLAPAERAVFVLREVFDVPYADIALALDKTPGAVRQIAHRAREHVAARRPRIQVDRAEHQRVVDRFLAALRTGDLQVLLDVLAPDVVLVADGGGEVAAVRRPVVGSDRVATLLSRFKTIAPGAVVGTVRLNGAPAGRIDLAGELNTAVSLVVADGRITRIYAIRNPRKLARLDEEATLSR
;
A
#
# COMPACT_ATOMS: atom_id res chain seq x y z
N ALA A 1 -12.73 -5.52 19.60
CA ALA A 1 -12.36 -4.13 19.28
C ALA A 1 -10.88 -4.07 18.90
N GLU A 2 -9.98 -4.65 19.69
CA GLU A 2 -8.55 -4.83 19.33
C GLU A 2 -8.35 -5.69 18.06
N ASP A 3 -9.17 -6.72 17.81
CA ASP A 3 -9.09 -7.52 16.57
C ASP A 3 -9.42 -6.74 15.29
N VAL A 4 -10.20 -5.66 15.39
CA VAL A 4 -10.51 -4.78 14.25
C VAL A 4 -9.34 -3.84 13.97
N GLU A 5 -8.62 -3.38 15.00
CA GLU A 5 -7.40 -2.60 14.81
C GLU A 5 -6.27 -3.43 14.18
N LEU A 6 -6.18 -4.73 14.51
CA LEU A 6 -5.23 -5.68 13.91
C LEU A 6 -5.55 -6.03 12.45
N ALA A 7 -6.82 -6.23 12.09
CA ALA A 7 -7.24 -6.38 10.70
C ALA A 7 -7.06 -5.07 9.89
N GLU A 8 -7.12 -3.90 10.56
CA GLU A 8 -6.79 -2.58 9.98
C GLU A 8 -5.26 -2.29 9.96
N SER A 9 -4.42 -3.17 10.54
CA SER A 9 -2.98 -2.93 10.74
C SER A 9 -2.11 -3.16 9.50
N VAL A 10 -2.62 -3.80 8.45
CA VAL A 10 -1.83 -4.13 7.27
C VAL A 10 -2.12 -3.14 6.15
N SER A 11 -1.70 -1.88 6.30
CA SER A 11 -1.69 -0.92 5.20
C SER A 11 -0.61 -1.27 4.18
N ILE A 12 -0.76 -0.82 2.92
CA ILE A 12 0.30 -0.99 1.90
C ILE A 12 1.63 -0.35 2.34
N ALA A 13 1.58 0.72 3.13
CA ALA A 13 2.75 1.36 3.70
C ALA A 13 3.46 0.42 4.68
N MET A 14 2.72 -0.23 5.58
CA MET A 14 3.27 -1.21 6.52
C MET A 14 3.86 -2.42 5.78
N LEU A 15 3.16 -2.96 4.78
CA LEU A 15 3.69 -4.05 3.94
C LEU A 15 5.01 -3.67 3.27
N THR A 16 5.08 -2.46 2.71
CA THR A 16 6.33 -1.95 2.10
C THR A 16 7.46 -1.84 3.12
N VAL A 17 7.17 -1.44 4.36
CA VAL A 17 8.17 -1.40 5.44
C VAL A 17 8.63 -2.82 5.78
N LEU A 18 7.71 -3.77 5.93
CA LEU A 18 8.04 -5.18 6.21
C LEU A 18 8.85 -5.84 5.09
N GLU A 19 8.66 -5.41 3.83
CA GLU A 19 9.48 -5.87 2.71
C GLU A 19 10.96 -5.46 2.84
N THR A 20 11.26 -4.39 3.58
CA THR A 20 12.66 -3.96 3.83
C THR A 20 13.38 -4.75 4.91
N LEU A 21 12.66 -5.54 5.71
CA LEU A 21 13.25 -6.37 6.76
C LEU A 21 13.89 -7.64 6.19
N ALA A 22 14.95 -8.12 6.85
CA ALA A 22 15.47 -9.45 6.56
C ALA A 22 14.39 -10.53 6.84
N PRO A 23 14.40 -11.68 6.14
CA PRO A 23 13.35 -12.70 6.30
C PRO A 23 13.09 -13.13 7.75
N ALA A 24 14.16 -13.32 8.54
CA ALA A 24 14.04 -13.66 9.96
C ALA A 24 13.49 -12.50 10.81
N GLU A 25 13.89 -11.26 10.52
CA GLU A 25 13.35 -10.07 11.21
C GLU A 25 11.85 -9.92 10.93
N ARG A 26 11.42 -10.09 9.68
CA ARG A 26 10.00 -10.05 9.31
C ARG A 26 9.21 -11.16 10.00
N ALA A 27 9.70 -12.39 10.00
CA ALA A 27 9.03 -13.51 10.66
C ALA A 27 8.87 -13.27 12.16
N VAL A 28 9.96 -12.87 12.85
CA VAL A 28 9.92 -12.56 14.28
C VAL A 28 8.99 -11.38 14.57
N PHE A 29 9.04 -10.32 13.77
CA PHE A 29 8.17 -9.15 13.94
C PHE A 29 6.70 -9.52 13.80
N VAL A 30 6.32 -10.22 12.72
CA VAL A 30 4.92 -10.59 12.48
C VAL A 30 4.41 -11.53 13.57
N LEU A 31 5.14 -12.61 13.86
CA LEU A 31 4.72 -13.57 14.89
C LEU A 31 4.61 -12.93 16.27
N ARG A 32 5.55 -12.05 16.63
CA ARG A 32 5.55 -11.42 17.97
C ARG A 32 4.58 -10.26 18.08
N GLU A 33 4.58 -9.33 17.12
CA GLU A 33 3.87 -8.05 17.25
C GLU A 33 2.44 -8.10 16.71
N VAL A 34 2.15 -8.99 15.74
CA VAL A 34 0.80 -9.13 15.15
C VAL A 34 0.04 -10.28 15.81
N PHE A 35 0.70 -11.43 16.01
CA PHE A 35 0.05 -12.64 16.53
C PHE A 35 0.29 -12.88 18.03
N ASP A 36 1.10 -12.05 18.67
CA ASP A 36 1.51 -12.18 20.09
C ASP A 36 2.06 -13.56 20.46
N VAL A 37 2.73 -14.22 19.51
CA VAL A 37 3.35 -15.54 19.75
C VAL A 37 4.48 -15.38 20.78
N PRO A 38 4.59 -16.26 21.79
CA PRO A 38 5.66 -16.22 22.76
C PRO A 38 7.05 -16.38 22.13
N TYR A 39 8.05 -15.69 22.67
CA TYR A 39 9.43 -15.78 22.17
C TYR A 39 10.00 -17.20 22.16
N ALA A 40 9.56 -18.06 23.09
CA ALA A 40 9.99 -19.46 23.15
C ALA A 40 9.50 -20.25 21.93
N ASP A 41 8.25 -20.06 21.53
CA ASP A 41 7.64 -20.78 20.40
C ASP A 41 8.22 -20.29 19.07
N ILE A 42 8.46 -18.98 18.95
CA ILE A 42 9.17 -18.40 17.80
C ILE A 42 10.60 -18.96 17.71
N ALA A 43 11.28 -19.10 18.84
CA ALA A 43 12.63 -19.64 18.90
C ALA A 43 12.69 -21.09 18.43
N LEU A 44 11.72 -21.92 18.85
CA LEU A 44 11.55 -23.28 18.36
C LEU A 44 11.28 -23.32 16.84
N ALA A 45 10.35 -22.50 16.35
CA ALA A 45 9.98 -22.48 14.94
C ALA A 45 11.10 -22.01 14.00
N LEU A 46 11.98 -21.12 14.49
CA LEU A 46 13.08 -20.53 13.70
C LEU A 46 14.43 -21.20 13.94
N ASP A 47 14.48 -22.27 14.75
CA ASP A 47 15.71 -22.94 15.19
C ASP A 47 16.74 -21.94 15.76
N LYS A 48 16.32 -21.18 16.78
CA LYS A 48 17.10 -20.13 17.45
C LYS A 48 16.95 -20.22 18.96
N THR A 49 17.81 -19.50 19.68
CA THR A 49 17.65 -19.32 21.12
C THR A 49 16.63 -18.20 21.42
N PRO A 50 15.90 -18.25 22.54
CA PRO A 50 14.99 -17.17 22.93
C PRO A 50 15.68 -15.80 23.04
N GLY A 51 16.95 -15.78 23.46
CA GLY A 51 17.77 -14.56 23.51
C GLY A 51 18.00 -13.96 22.12
N ALA A 52 18.35 -14.80 21.13
CA ALA A 52 18.53 -14.37 19.75
C ALA A 52 17.22 -13.82 19.15
N VAL A 53 16.08 -14.48 19.41
CA VAL A 53 14.77 -13.99 18.94
C VAL A 53 14.43 -12.64 19.55
N ARG A 54 14.66 -12.42 20.85
CA ARG A 54 14.44 -11.11 21.49
C ARG A 54 15.27 -10.00 20.84
N GLN A 55 16.53 -10.29 20.52
CA GLN A 55 17.41 -9.33 19.85
C GLN A 55 16.93 -9.02 18.42
N ILE A 56 16.51 -10.04 17.67
CA ILE A 56 15.92 -9.86 16.33
C ILE A 56 14.64 -9.03 16.43
N ALA A 57 13.76 -9.30 17.40
CA ALA A 57 12.54 -8.55 17.61
C ALA A 57 12.79 -7.07 17.93
N HIS A 58 13.82 -6.77 18.72
CA HIS A 58 14.23 -5.39 19.00
C HIS A 58 14.66 -4.67 17.72
N ARG A 59 15.59 -5.29 16.96
CA ARG A 59 16.10 -4.71 15.72
C ARG A 59 15.00 -4.51 14.67
N ALA A 60 14.09 -5.48 14.55
CA ALA A 60 12.95 -5.37 13.64
C ALA A 60 12.03 -4.20 14.04
N ARG A 61 11.75 -4.02 15.35
CA ARG A 61 10.98 -2.87 15.86
C ARG A 61 11.65 -1.54 15.55
N GLU A 62 12.96 -1.42 15.74
CA GLU A 62 13.71 -0.21 15.39
C GLU A 62 13.65 0.08 13.88
N HIS A 63 13.84 -0.94 13.04
CA HIS A 63 13.75 -0.81 11.58
C HIS A 63 12.37 -0.37 11.10
N VAL A 64 11.30 -0.89 11.72
CA VAL A 64 9.92 -0.49 11.43
C VAL A 64 9.65 0.93 11.93
N ALA A 65 10.00 1.24 13.18
CA ALA A 65 9.77 2.56 13.77
C ALA A 65 10.49 3.68 13.01
N ALA A 66 11.70 3.42 12.52
CA ALA A 66 12.45 4.38 11.71
C ALA A 66 11.78 4.73 10.37
N ARG A 67 10.90 3.85 9.86
CA ARG A 67 10.27 3.97 8.53
C ARG A 67 8.74 4.11 8.59
N ARG A 68 8.14 3.97 9.76
CA ARG A 68 6.70 4.13 9.97
C ARG A 68 6.32 5.60 9.69
N PRO A 69 5.28 5.86 8.87
CA PRO A 69 4.73 7.20 8.74
C PRO A 69 4.33 7.73 10.13
N ARG A 70 4.82 8.92 10.49
CA ARG A 70 4.68 9.47 11.85
C ARG A 70 3.26 9.94 12.20
N ILE A 71 2.33 9.89 11.23
CA ILE A 71 1.00 10.48 11.36
C ILE A 71 -0.03 9.44 10.91
N GLN A 72 -0.85 8.98 11.85
CA GLN A 72 -2.12 8.36 11.52
C GLN A 72 -3.04 9.48 11.02
N VAL A 73 -3.09 9.66 9.70
CA VAL A 73 -4.05 10.58 9.08
C VAL A 73 -5.46 10.15 9.51
N ASP A 74 -6.29 11.11 9.92
CA ASP A 74 -7.70 10.87 10.21
C ASP A 74 -8.33 10.11 9.02
N ARG A 75 -9.01 8.99 9.30
CA ARG A 75 -9.64 8.14 8.28
C ARG A 75 -10.56 8.94 7.36
N ALA A 76 -11.25 9.95 7.89
CA ALA A 76 -12.10 10.83 7.10
C ALA A 76 -11.28 11.77 6.18
N GLU A 77 -10.13 12.25 6.63
CA GLU A 77 -9.21 13.02 5.80
C GLU A 77 -8.59 12.16 4.68
N HIS A 78 -8.13 10.96 5.03
CA HIS A 78 -7.59 10.02 4.05
C HIS A 78 -8.62 9.71 2.94
N GLN A 79 -9.86 9.41 3.33
CA GLN A 79 -10.95 9.18 2.37
C GLN A 79 -11.17 10.39 1.45
N ARG A 80 -11.23 11.61 2.00
CA ARG A 80 -11.42 12.84 1.19
C ARG A 80 -10.30 13.04 0.17
N VAL A 81 -9.04 12.82 0.56
CA VAL A 81 -7.89 12.96 -0.34
C VAL A 81 -7.94 11.93 -1.47
N VAL A 82 -8.26 10.67 -1.14
CA VAL A 82 -8.41 9.59 -2.12
C VAL A 82 -9.53 9.89 -3.11
N ASP A 83 -10.71 10.30 -2.63
CA ASP A 83 -11.84 10.59 -3.50
C ASP A 83 -11.56 11.78 -4.43
N ARG A 84 -10.91 12.83 -3.92
CA ARG A 84 -10.48 13.99 -4.73
C ARG A 84 -9.47 13.57 -5.81
N PHE A 85 -8.51 12.72 -5.46
CA PHE A 85 -7.54 12.17 -6.41
C PHE A 85 -8.22 11.32 -7.49
N LEU A 86 -9.11 10.40 -7.14
CA LEU A 86 -9.80 9.54 -8.10
C LEU A 86 -10.73 10.36 -9.02
N ALA A 87 -11.36 11.42 -8.50
CA ALA A 87 -12.12 12.35 -9.31
C ALA A 87 -11.26 13.12 -10.32
N ALA A 88 -10.08 13.58 -9.90
CA ALA A 88 -9.12 14.24 -10.79
C ALA A 88 -8.59 13.28 -11.85
N LEU A 89 -8.33 12.02 -11.49
CA LEU A 89 -7.90 10.98 -12.42
C LEU A 89 -8.95 10.71 -13.51
N ARG A 90 -10.25 10.67 -13.16
CA ARG A 90 -11.35 10.51 -14.13
C ARG A 90 -11.43 11.66 -15.13
N THR A 91 -11.22 12.88 -14.66
CA THR A 91 -11.38 14.10 -15.46
C THR A 91 -10.12 14.48 -16.22
N GLY A 92 -8.95 14.03 -15.76
CA GLY A 92 -7.65 14.48 -16.23
C GLY A 92 -7.28 15.87 -15.71
N ASP A 93 -7.91 16.33 -14.62
CA ASP A 93 -7.66 17.66 -14.05
C ASP A 93 -6.24 17.73 -13.43
N LEU A 94 -5.32 18.32 -14.19
CA LEU A 94 -3.93 18.45 -13.81
C LEU A 94 -3.75 19.28 -12.54
N GLN A 95 -4.54 20.36 -12.36
CA GLN A 95 -4.38 21.24 -11.21
C GLN A 95 -4.82 20.53 -9.93
N VAL A 96 -5.96 19.83 -9.97
CA VAL A 96 -6.41 19.05 -8.81
C VAL A 96 -5.43 17.92 -8.48
N LEU A 97 -4.83 17.27 -9.49
CA LEU A 97 -3.77 16.30 -9.26
C LEU A 97 -2.57 16.92 -8.55
N LEU A 98 -2.09 18.09 -9.00
CA LEU A 98 -0.98 18.80 -8.33
C LEU A 98 -1.31 19.18 -6.88
N ASP A 99 -2.54 19.61 -6.60
CA ASP A 99 -2.97 20.02 -5.27
C ASP A 99 -2.95 18.86 -4.25
N VAL A 100 -3.34 17.65 -4.67
CA VAL A 100 -3.44 16.48 -3.78
C VAL A 100 -2.13 15.70 -3.66
N LEU A 101 -1.16 15.92 -4.55
CA LEU A 101 0.13 15.23 -4.53
C LEU A 101 1.13 15.95 -3.62
N ALA A 102 1.92 15.16 -2.89
CA ALA A 102 3.11 15.66 -2.23
C ALA A 102 4.18 16.03 -3.29
N PRO A 103 5.02 17.05 -3.05
CA PRO A 103 6.05 17.47 -4.01
C PRO A 103 6.99 16.32 -4.43
N ASP A 104 7.30 15.43 -3.50
CA ASP A 104 8.19 14.27 -3.65
C ASP A 104 7.45 12.94 -3.89
N VAL A 105 6.17 13.00 -4.30
CA VAL A 105 5.36 11.81 -4.52
C VAL A 105 6.05 10.78 -5.43
N VAL A 106 5.91 9.51 -5.07
CA VAL A 106 6.45 8.40 -5.86
C VAL A 106 5.31 7.54 -6.39
N LEU A 107 5.24 7.38 -7.71
CA LEU A 107 4.38 6.41 -8.37
C LEU A 107 5.19 5.17 -8.75
N VAL A 108 4.74 4.02 -8.27
CA VAL A 108 5.27 2.70 -8.62
C VAL A 108 4.16 1.90 -9.29
N ALA A 109 4.49 1.21 -10.38
CA ALA A 109 3.55 0.33 -11.07
C ALA A 109 4.10 -1.09 -11.12
N ASP A 110 3.22 -2.07 -10.97
CA ASP A 110 3.56 -3.49 -11.05
C ASP A 110 2.69 -4.18 -12.11
N GLY A 111 3.32 -4.55 -13.24
CA GLY A 111 2.68 -5.35 -14.29
C GLY A 111 3.05 -6.84 -14.24
N GLY A 112 3.85 -7.27 -13.25
CA GLY A 112 4.30 -8.66 -13.13
C GLY A 112 5.22 -9.16 -14.26
N GLY A 113 5.66 -8.27 -15.16
CA GLY A 113 6.33 -8.66 -16.41
C GLY A 113 5.37 -9.20 -17.48
N GLU A 114 4.07 -9.32 -17.18
CA GLU A 114 3.05 -9.87 -18.09
C GLU A 114 2.29 -8.76 -18.83
N VAL A 115 2.03 -7.64 -18.15
CA VAL A 115 1.36 -6.48 -18.74
C VAL A 115 2.23 -5.23 -18.66
N ALA A 116 2.01 -4.31 -19.59
CA ALA A 116 2.74 -3.04 -19.60
C ALA A 116 2.50 -2.26 -18.31
N ALA A 117 3.56 -1.80 -17.67
CA ALA A 117 3.52 -0.94 -16.50
C ALA A 117 4.73 0.00 -16.54
N VAL A 118 4.67 1.09 -15.79
CA VAL A 118 5.83 1.97 -15.65
C VAL A 118 6.98 1.16 -15.05
N ARG A 119 8.06 0.98 -15.81
CA ARG A 119 9.18 0.09 -15.43
C ARG A 119 10.06 0.63 -14.31
N ARG A 120 10.05 1.95 -14.11
CA ARG A 120 10.84 2.65 -13.09
C ARG A 120 9.93 3.56 -12.29
N PRO A 121 10.14 3.74 -10.98
CA PRO A 121 9.36 4.69 -10.20
C PRO A 121 9.39 6.09 -10.82
N VAL A 122 8.23 6.73 -10.89
CA VAL A 122 8.12 8.16 -11.27
C VAL A 122 8.13 8.97 -10.00
N VAL A 123 9.06 9.92 -9.90
CA VAL A 123 9.24 10.76 -8.72
C VAL A 123 8.91 12.21 -9.06
N GLY A 124 8.17 12.87 -8.19
CA GLY A 124 7.84 14.29 -8.25
C GLY A 124 6.42 14.57 -8.72
N SER A 125 5.76 15.53 -8.06
CA SER A 125 4.36 15.90 -8.33
C SER A 125 4.10 16.25 -9.79
N ASP A 126 4.96 17.05 -10.42
CA ASP A 126 4.74 17.51 -11.80
C ASP A 126 4.75 16.36 -12.80
N ARG A 127 5.72 15.45 -12.65
CA ARG A 127 5.87 14.29 -13.54
C ARG A 127 4.72 13.30 -13.35
N VAL A 128 4.34 13.05 -12.10
CA VAL A 128 3.24 12.15 -11.76
C VAL A 128 1.91 12.73 -12.21
N ALA A 129 1.62 14.01 -11.93
CA ALA A 129 0.39 14.67 -12.34
C ALA A 129 0.24 14.74 -13.86
N THR A 130 1.32 15.06 -14.59
CA THR A 130 1.34 15.09 -16.06
C THR A 130 1.09 13.71 -16.67
N LEU A 131 1.64 12.65 -16.05
CA LEU A 131 1.39 11.28 -16.48
C LEU A 131 -0.09 10.90 -16.27
N LEU A 132 -0.62 11.19 -15.08
CA LEU A 132 -1.98 10.83 -14.69
C LEU A 132 -3.05 11.66 -15.40
N SER A 133 -2.79 12.93 -15.75
CA SER A 133 -3.74 13.76 -16.48
C SER A 133 -4.08 13.21 -17.87
N ARG A 134 -3.16 12.41 -18.45
CA ARG A 134 -3.36 11.73 -19.74
C ARG A 134 -4.16 10.43 -19.64
N PHE A 135 -4.54 10.00 -18.44
CA PHE A 135 -5.21 8.73 -18.20
C PHE A 135 -6.44 8.52 -19.10
N LYS A 136 -7.30 9.53 -19.23
CA LYS A 136 -8.52 9.45 -20.07
C LYS A 136 -8.23 9.20 -21.55
N THR A 137 -7.09 9.69 -22.05
CA THR A 137 -6.67 9.49 -23.44
C THR A 137 -6.05 8.11 -23.64
N ILE A 138 -5.31 7.60 -22.65
CA ILE A 138 -4.57 6.33 -22.73
C ILE A 138 -5.48 5.13 -22.42
N ALA A 139 -6.49 5.32 -21.58
CA ALA A 139 -7.46 4.30 -21.18
C ALA A 139 -8.90 4.79 -21.43
N PRO A 140 -9.30 4.97 -22.71
CA PRO A 140 -10.64 5.41 -23.04
C PRO A 140 -11.69 4.42 -22.54
N GLY A 141 -12.76 4.93 -21.94
CA GLY A 141 -13.84 4.10 -21.38
C GLY A 141 -13.51 3.42 -20.06
N ALA A 142 -12.34 3.70 -19.45
CA ALA A 142 -12.03 3.20 -18.11
C ALA A 142 -13.02 3.74 -17.07
N VAL A 143 -13.49 2.85 -16.19
CA VAL A 143 -14.35 3.18 -15.06
C VAL A 143 -13.49 3.20 -13.81
N VAL A 144 -13.48 4.34 -13.10
CA VAL A 144 -12.69 4.50 -11.87
C VAL A 144 -13.62 4.55 -10.67
N GLY A 145 -13.52 3.54 -9.82
CA GLY A 145 -14.28 3.40 -8.57
C GLY A 145 -13.40 3.50 -7.32
N THR A 146 -14.05 3.68 -6.18
CA THR A 146 -13.42 3.61 -4.85
C THR A 146 -13.65 2.22 -4.26
N VAL A 147 -12.61 1.63 -3.69
CA VAL A 147 -12.65 0.33 -2.99
C VAL A 147 -11.83 0.43 -1.70
N ARG A 148 -11.82 -0.63 -0.90
CA ARG A 148 -10.87 -0.76 0.22
C ARG A 148 -9.84 -1.82 -0.13
N LEU A 149 -8.56 -1.47 -0.01
CA LEU A 149 -7.45 -2.41 -0.15
C LEU A 149 -6.61 -2.32 1.11
N ASN A 150 -6.24 -3.46 1.70
CA ASN A 150 -5.32 -3.49 2.82
C ASN A 150 -5.78 -2.58 3.98
N GLY A 151 -7.09 -2.62 4.27
CA GLY A 151 -7.72 -1.81 5.32
C GLY A 151 -7.87 -0.32 5.02
N ALA A 152 -7.43 0.20 3.86
CA ALA A 152 -7.43 1.63 3.54
C ALA A 152 -8.26 1.97 2.28
N PRO A 153 -8.79 3.21 2.16
CA PRO A 153 -9.41 3.69 0.92
C PRO A 153 -8.43 3.61 -0.26
N ALA A 154 -8.93 3.15 -1.40
CA ALA A 154 -8.15 2.83 -2.58
C ALA A 154 -8.95 3.03 -3.87
N GLY A 155 -8.28 2.96 -5.01
CA GLY A 155 -8.90 3.02 -6.34
C GLY A 155 -9.00 1.65 -7.00
N ARG A 156 -10.07 1.45 -7.76
CA ARG A 156 -10.23 0.37 -8.72
C ARG A 156 -10.46 0.99 -10.10
N ILE A 157 -9.76 0.46 -11.10
CA ILE A 157 -9.91 0.87 -12.49
C ILE A 157 -10.30 -0.35 -13.29
N ASP A 158 -11.52 -0.32 -13.83
CA ASP A 158 -12.02 -1.32 -14.76
C ASP A 158 -11.88 -0.83 -16.20
N LEU A 159 -11.46 -1.71 -17.11
CA LEU A 159 -11.37 -1.43 -18.54
C LEU A 159 -12.10 -2.54 -19.28
N ALA A 160 -12.98 -2.17 -20.22
CA ALA A 160 -13.85 -3.12 -20.92
C ALA A 160 -14.67 -4.04 -19.98
N GLY A 161 -15.02 -3.54 -18.78
CA GLY A 161 -15.81 -4.27 -17.79
C GLY A 161 -15.01 -5.18 -16.85
N GLU A 162 -13.69 -5.24 -17.00
CA GLU A 162 -12.82 -6.10 -16.18
C GLU A 162 -11.82 -5.30 -15.34
N LEU A 163 -11.46 -5.85 -14.17
CA LEU A 163 -10.44 -5.28 -13.29
C LEU A 163 -9.12 -5.15 -14.04
N ASN A 164 -8.72 -3.90 -14.33
CA ASN A 164 -7.46 -3.63 -15.02
C ASN A 164 -6.34 -3.19 -14.07
N THR A 165 -6.69 -2.34 -13.09
CA THR A 165 -5.71 -1.78 -12.15
C THR A 165 -6.31 -1.60 -10.77
N ALA A 166 -5.60 -2.06 -9.75
CA ALA A 166 -5.84 -1.69 -8.36
C ALA A 166 -4.85 -0.58 -7.94
N VAL A 167 -5.33 0.46 -7.28
CA VAL A 167 -4.53 1.64 -6.90
C VAL A 167 -4.54 1.81 -5.40
N SER A 168 -3.40 1.54 -4.75
CA SER A 168 -3.22 1.84 -3.32
C SER A 168 -2.50 3.17 -3.14
N LEU A 169 -2.92 3.95 -2.16
CA LEU A 169 -2.44 5.31 -1.91
C LEU A 169 -1.90 5.41 -0.48
N VAL A 170 -0.80 6.15 -0.32
CA VAL A 170 -0.28 6.53 1.00
C VAL A 170 -0.45 8.03 1.14
N VAL A 171 -1.19 8.44 2.17
CA VAL A 171 -1.47 9.84 2.48
C VAL A 171 -0.73 10.23 3.75
N ALA A 172 -0.10 11.40 3.74
CA ALA A 172 0.49 12.07 4.90
C ALA A 172 0.25 13.57 4.75
N ASP A 173 -0.08 14.25 5.86
CA ASP A 173 -0.31 15.70 5.88
C ASP A 173 -1.31 16.18 4.80
N GLY A 174 -2.40 15.42 4.62
CA GLY A 174 -3.44 15.73 3.63
C GLY A 174 -3.02 15.56 2.16
N ARG A 175 -1.84 14.99 1.88
CA ARG A 175 -1.30 14.80 0.53
C ARG A 175 -0.87 13.36 0.26
N ILE A 176 -0.95 12.94 -1.00
CA ILE A 176 -0.51 11.62 -1.45
C ILE A 176 1.02 11.62 -1.61
N THR A 177 1.71 10.80 -0.83
CA THR A 177 3.17 10.63 -0.90
C THR A 177 3.58 9.43 -1.74
N ARG A 178 2.72 8.41 -1.86
CA ARG A 178 2.98 7.24 -2.71
C ARG A 178 1.73 6.75 -3.41
N ILE A 179 1.91 6.33 -4.66
CA ILE A 179 0.89 5.70 -5.49
C ILE A 179 1.43 4.34 -5.94
N TYR A 180 0.68 3.28 -5.66
CA TYR A 180 0.98 1.94 -6.14
C TYR A 180 -0.11 1.52 -7.13
N ALA A 181 0.24 1.38 -8.40
CA ALA A 181 -0.66 0.95 -9.46
C ALA A 181 -0.36 -0.52 -9.84
N ILE A 182 -1.18 -1.44 -9.35
CA ILE A 182 -1.02 -2.87 -9.56
C ILE A 182 -1.87 -3.29 -10.76
N ARG A 183 -1.20 -3.73 -11.83
CA ARG A 183 -1.79 -4.28 -13.05
C ARG A 183 -1.49 -5.78 -13.24
N ASN A 184 -0.61 -6.34 -12.40
CA ASN A 184 -0.19 -7.73 -12.44
C ASN A 184 -1.41 -8.67 -12.30
N PRO A 185 -1.78 -9.41 -13.36
CA PRO A 185 -2.98 -10.25 -13.36
C PRO A 185 -3.00 -11.29 -12.24
N ARG A 186 -1.82 -11.85 -11.89
CA ARG A 186 -1.70 -12.83 -10.79
C ARG A 186 -2.05 -12.25 -9.43
N LYS A 187 -1.77 -10.96 -9.22
CA LYS A 187 -2.13 -10.26 -7.98
C LYS A 187 -3.59 -9.83 -7.98
N LEU A 188 -4.10 -9.40 -9.15
CA LEU A 188 -5.48 -8.94 -9.30
C LEU A 188 -6.52 -10.07 -9.24
N ALA A 189 -6.14 -11.30 -9.61
CA ALA A 189 -7.03 -12.47 -9.59
C ALA A 189 -7.66 -12.77 -8.22
N ARG A 190 -7.10 -12.24 -7.13
CA ARG A 190 -7.61 -12.42 -5.76
C ARG A 190 -8.16 -11.14 -5.13
N LEU A 191 -8.33 -10.07 -5.89
CA LEU A 191 -8.74 -8.78 -5.32
C LEU A 191 -10.15 -8.82 -4.73
N ASP A 192 -11.01 -9.68 -5.28
CA ASP A 192 -12.40 -9.85 -4.85
C ASP A 192 -12.56 -10.96 -3.78
N GLU A 193 -11.46 -11.53 -3.29
CA GLU A 193 -11.43 -12.52 -2.21
C GLU A 193 -10.92 -11.88 -0.90
N GLU A 194 -11.76 -11.79 0.13
CA GLU A 194 -11.29 -11.38 1.45
C GLU A 194 -10.41 -12.48 2.05
N ALA A 195 -9.15 -12.15 2.35
CA ALA A 195 -8.28 -13.04 3.09
C ALA A 195 -8.74 -13.13 4.55
N THR A 196 -9.31 -14.26 4.94
CA THR A 196 -9.65 -14.54 6.34
C THR A 196 -8.38 -14.85 7.12
N LEU A 197 -8.03 -13.99 8.07
CA LEU A 197 -6.96 -14.23 9.03
C LEU A 197 -7.59 -14.88 10.28
N SER A 198 -7.34 -16.16 10.48
CA SER A 198 -7.61 -16.83 11.77
C SER A 198 -6.36 -16.81 12.64
N ARG A 199 -6.54 -16.61 13.94
CA ARG A 199 -5.47 -16.72 14.95
C ARG A 199 -5.06 -18.18 15.15
#